data_AF-A0A3P7KAH9-F1
#
_entry.id   AF-A0A3P7KAH9-F1
#
_cell.length_a   1.000
_cell.length_b   1.000
_cell.length_c   1.000
_cell.angle_alpha   90.00
_cell.angle_beta   90.00
_cell.angle_gamma   90.00
#
_symmetry.space_group_name_H-M   'P 1'
#
loop_
_entity.id
_entity.type
_entity.pdbx_description
1 polymer ?
#
loop_
_entity_poly.entity_id
_entity_poly.type
_entity_poly.pdbx_seq_one_letter_code
_entity_poly.pdbx_strand_id
1 'polypeptide(L)'
;PHQAVINPQKTTTKLRVVFDASAKTTEGPSLNECLHRGPVMLPSLVGIILRARQAHYIIMANVEKAFLQVGLHKEDRDVTKFLWLEDIRKKLHQKTLLFTDSEECRLE
;
A
#
# COMPACT_ATOMS: atom_id res chain seq x y z
N PRO A 1 5.58 8.70 7.11
CA PRO A 1 6.81 7.99 7.54
C PRO A 1 6.89 6.63 6.85
N HIS A 2 8.08 6.03 6.72
CA HIS A 2 8.22 4.67 6.19
C HIS A 2 9.14 3.83 7.08
N GLN A 3 8.88 2.53 7.17
CA GLN A 3 9.65 1.60 8.00
C GLN A 3 9.92 0.31 7.23
N ALA A 4 11.16 -0.19 7.30
CA ALA A 4 11.51 -1.51 6.79
C ALA A 4 11.06 -2.60 7.77
N VAL A 5 10.29 -3.57 7.28
CA VAL A 5 9.92 -4.78 7.99
C VAL A 5 10.59 -5.97 7.32
N ILE A 6 11.53 -6.60 8.03
CA ILE A 6 12.27 -7.76 7.54
C ILE A 6 11.62 -9.02 8.10
N ASN A 7 11.23 -9.94 7.22
CA ASN A 7 10.79 -11.27 7.59
C ASN A 7 11.70 -12.31 6.93
N PRO A 8 12.72 -12.83 7.65
CA PRO A 8 13.69 -13.75 7.08
C PRO A 8 13.10 -15.11 6.69
N GLN A 9 11.89 -15.44 7.17
CA GLN A 9 11.21 -16.70 6.88
C GLN A 9 10.43 -16.69 5.55
N LYS A 10 10.34 -15.54 4.87
CA LYS A 10 9.72 -15.47 3.52
C LYS A 10 10.73 -15.85 2.44
N THR A 11 10.29 -16.74 1.54
CA THR A 11 11.07 -17.20 0.39
C THR A 11 11.18 -16.14 -0.71
N THR A 12 10.11 -15.40 -1.00
CA THR A 12 10.06 -14.45 -2.13
C THR A 12 10.43 -13.02 -1.71
N THR A 13 9.80 -12.46 -0.68
CA THR A 13 9.99 -11.05 -0.28
C THR A 13 10.41 -10.96 1.18
N LYS A 14 11.73 -10.89 1.42
CA LYS A 14 12.34 -10.84 2.77
C LYS A 14 12.25 -9.46 3.42
N LEU A 15 12.20 -8.39 2.65
CA LEU A 15 12.08 -7.00 3.12
C LEU A 15 10.79 -6.39 2.55
N ARG A 16 10.03 -5.68 3.38
CA ARG A 16 8.87 -4.89 2.97
C ARG A 16 8.99 -3.49 3.53
N VAL A 17 8.74 -2.50 2.70
CA VAL A 17 8.60 -1.11 3.16
C VAL A 17 7.13 -0.92 3.56
N VAL A 18 6.91 -0.46 4.78
CA VAL A 18 5.57 -0.11 5.28
C VAL A 18 5.49 1.40 5.36
N PHE A 19 4.48 1.94 4.69
CA PHE A 19 4.20 3.37 4.69
C PHE A 19 3.13 3.69 5.73
N ASP A 20 3.47 4.55 6.69
CA ASP A 20 2.54 5.00 7.72
C ASP A 20 1.77 6.24 7.25
N ALA A 21 0.57 6.00 6.75
CA ALA A 21 -0.40 7.01 6.36
C ALA A 21 -1.26 7.53 7.55
N SER A 22 -1.11 6.93 8.74
CA SER A 22 -1.80 7.34 9.97
C SER A 22 -0.97 8.27 10.85
N ALA A 23 0.32 8.40 10.54
CA ALA A 23 1.22 9.32 11.22
C ALA A 23 0.66 10.75 11.21
N LYS A 24 0.51 11.32 12.40
CA LYS A 24 0.11 12.72 12.60
C LYS A 24 1.35 13.56 12.85
N THR A 25 1.33 14.78 12.34
CA THR A 25 2.31 15.79 12.72
C THR A 25 1.67 16.76 13.70
N THR A 26 2.47 17.57 14.37
CA THR A 26 1.96 18.71 15.17
C THR A 26 1.23 19.75 14.31
N GLU A 27 1.38 19.68 12.98
CA GLU A 27 0.92 20.70 12.03
C GLU A 27 -0.37 20.31 11.30
N GLY A 28 -0.91 19.10 11.49
CA GLY A 28 -2.13 18.74 10.78
C GLY A 28 -2.57 17.27 10.86
N PRO A 29 -3.69 16.96 10.19
CA PRO A 29 -4.25 15.62 10.13
C PRO A 29 -3.33 14.65 9.36
N SER A 30 -3.53 13.36 9.60
CA SER A 30 -2.87 12.29 8.84
C SER A 30 -3.47 12.13 7.44
N LEU A 31 -2.74 11.46 6.53
CA LEU A 31 -3.26 11.18 5.17
C LEU A 31 -4.59 10.41 5.23
N ASN A 32 -4.69 9.42 6.12
CA ASN A 32 -5.93 8.63 6.30
C ASN A 32 -7.13 9.47 6.75
N GLU A 33 -6.91 10.57 7.48
CA GLU A 33 -7.99 11.47 7.93
C GLU A 33 -8.44 12.42 6.82
N CYS A 34 -7.56 12.73 5.86
CA CYS A 34 -7.89 13.55 4.69
C CYS A 34 -8.60 12.76 3.58
N LEU A 35 -8.46 11.43 3.55
CA LEU A 35 -9.03 10.58 2.52
C LEU A 35 -10.53 10.31 2.76
N HIS A 36 -11.33 10.51 1.72
CA HIS A 36 -12.73 10.10 1.74
C HIS A 36 -12.84 8.57 1.64
N ARG A 37 -13.30 7.91 2.70
CA ARG A 37 -13.36 6.44 2.79
C ARG A 37 -14.28 5.79 1.75
N GLY A 38 -15.31 6.50 1.30
CA GLY A 38 -16.36 5.93 0.46
C GLY A 38 -17.19 4.83 1.16
N PRO A 39 -18.22 4.30 0.48
CA PRO A 39 -19.01 3.19 0.97
C PRO A 39 -18.22 1.87 0.94
N VAL A 40 -18.56 0.94 1.84
CA VAL A 40 -17.96 -0.40 1.85
C VAL A 40 -18.49 -1.20 0.64
N MET A 41 -17.62 -1.45 -0.34
CA MET A 41 -17.96 -2.25 -1.53
C MET A 41 -17.74 -3.75 -1.36
N LEU A 42 -17.18 -4.18 -0.22
CA LEU A 42 -16.89 -5.59 0.03
C LEU A 42 -18.19 -6.35 0.36
N PRO A 43 -18.44 -7.50 -0.30
CA PRO A 43 -19.55 -8.37 0.08
C PRO A 43 -19.38 -8.90 1.51
N SER A 44 -20.48 -9.23 2.16
CA SER A 44 -20.46 -9.83 3.50
C SER A 44 -19.59 -11.10 3.52
N LEU A 45 -18.54 -11.07 4.34
CA LEU A 45 -17.63 -12.20 4.52
C LEU A 45 -18.39 -13.45 5.00
N VAL A 46 -19.33 -13.28 5.94
CA VAL A 46 -20.18 -14.36 6.43
C VAL A 46 -20.99 -14.95 5.28
N GLY A 47 -21.58 -14.11 4.43
CA GLY A 47 -22.32 -14.56 3.25
C GLY A 47 -21.45 -15.34 2.25
N ILE A 48 -20.21 -14.91 2.04
CA ILE A 48 -19.24 -15.64 1.19
C ILE A 48 -18.96 -17.02 1.78
N ILE A 49 -18.65 -17.10 3.08
CA ILE A 49 -18.32 -18.36 3.77
C ILE A 49 -19.51 -19.32 3.74
N LEU A 50 -20.74 -18.85 3.98
CA LEU A 50 -21.94 -19.70 3.94
C LEU A 50 -22.17 -20.29 2.56
N ARG A 51 -22.05 -19.49 1.48
CA ARG A 51 -22.17 -20.00 0.10
C ARG A 51 -21.07 -20.99 -0.24
N ALA A 52 -19.83 -20.71 0.19
CA ALA A 52 -18.71 -21.62 -0.01
C ALA A 52 -18.99 -22.99 0.62
N ARG A 53 -19.58 -23.03 1.84
CA ARG A 53 -19.94 -24.27 2.52
C ARG A 53 -21.07 -25.07 1.86
N GLN A 54 -21.88 -24.46 1.00
CA GLN A 54 -22.95 -25.13 0.26
C GLN A 54 -22.45 -25.74 -1.07
N ALA A 55 -21.28 -25.31 -1.56
CA ALA A 55 -20.71 -25.82 -2.80
C ALA A 55 -19.98 -27.16 -2.55
N HIS A 56 -20.13 -28.11 -3.48
CA HIS A 56 -19.37 -29.37 -3.45
C HIS A 56 -17.87 -29.16 -3.72
N TYR A 57 -17.53 -28.12 -4.48
CA TYR A 57 -16.16 -27.76 -4.83
C TYR A 57 -15.96 -26.25 -4.73
N ILE A 58 -14.79 -25.83 -4.24
CA ILE A 58 -14.41 -24.42 -4.12
C ILE A 58 -13.04 -24.25 -4.78
N ILE A 59 -12.91 -23.21 -5.60
CA ILE A 59 -11.62 -22.78 -6.15
C ILE A 59 -11.23 -21.49 -5.41
N MET A 60 -10.01 -21.47 -4.88
CA MET A 60 -9.44 -20.29 -4.23
C MET A 60 -8.14 -19.93 -4.91
N ALA A 61 -7.98 -18.65 -5.20
CA ALA A 61 -6.74 -18.10 -5.75
C ALA A 61 -6.46 -16.77 -5.04
N ASN A 62 -5.18 -16.47 -4.84
CA ASN A 62 -4.75 -15.17 -4.34
C ASN A 62 -4.28 -14.32 -5.51
N VAL A 63 -4.71 -13.05 -5.55
CA VAL A 63 -4.19 -12.09 -6.53
C VAL A 63 -2.99 -11.41 -5.90
N GLU A 64 -1.79 -11.81 -6.34
CA GLU A 64 -0.56 -11.18 -5.89
C GLU A 64 -0.55 -9.70 -6.27
N LYS A 65 -0.23 -8.83 -5.30
CA LYS A 65 -0.09 -7.38 -5.49
C LYS A 65 -1.31 -6.71 -6.14
N ALA A 66 -2.53 -7.16 -5.78
CA ALA A 66 -3.79 -6.67 -6.36
C ALA A 66 -3.93 -5.14 -6.36
N PHE A 67 -3.55 -4.46 -5.26
CA PHE A 67 -3.64 -3.00 -5.17
C PHE A 67 -2.71 -2.27 -6.15
N LEU A 68 -1.55 -2.85 -6.49
CA LEU A 68 -0.60 -2.27 -7.45
C LEU A 68 -1.08 -2.38 -8.90
N GLN A 69 -2.14 -3.17 -9.15
CA GLN A 69 -2.75 -3.24 -10.48
C GLN A 69 -3.72 -2.09 -10.75
N VAL A 70 -4.10 -1.33 -9.72
CA VAL A 70 -4.98 -0.16 -9.83
C VAL A 70 -4.13 1.11 -9.88
N GLY A 71 -4.30 1.89 -10.94
CA GLY A 71 -3.60 3.16 -11.10
C GLY A 71 -4.28 4.30 -10.33
N LEU A 72 -3.48 5.17 -9.72
CA LEU A 72 -3.97 6.43 -9.14
C LEU A 72 -4.19 7.49 -10.22
N HIS A 73 -5.24 8.30 -10.04
CA HIS A 73 -5.49 9.48 -10.87
C HIS A 73 -4.31 10.45 -10.75
N LYS A 74 -3.96 11.13 -11.85
CA LYS A 74 -2.73 11.95 -11.90
C LYS A 74 -2.69 13.03 -10.83
N GLU A 75 -3.84 13.61 -10.52
CA GLU A 75 -3.99 14.68 -9.52
C GLU A 75 -3.75 14.19 -8.08
N ASP A 76 -4.03 12.91 -7.80
CA ASP A 76 -3.91 12.33 -6.46
C ASP A 76 -2.54 11.70 -6.19
N ARG A 77 -1.68 11.56 -7.21
CA ARG A 77 -0.37 10.91 -7.05
C ARG A 77 0.57 11.69 -6.14
N ASP A 78 0.41 13.01 -6.08
CA ASP A 78 1.30 13.86 -5.30
C ASP A 78 1.13 13.66 -3.79
N VAL A 79 -0.09 13.38 -3.33
CA VAL A 79 -0.38 13.16 -1.90
C VAL A 79 0.05 11.77 -1.41
N THR A 80 0.34 10.84 -2.32
CA THR A 80 0.83 9.49 -1.99
C THR A 80 2.35 9.35 -2.10
N LYS A 81 3.08 10.46 -2.27
CA LYS A 81 4.55 10.44 -2.38
C LYS A 81 5.20 10.26 -1.02
N PHE A 82 6.24 9.43 -0.98
CA PHE A 82 7.06 9.25 0.21
C PHE A 82 8.49 9.72 -0.03
N LEU A 83 9.04 10.34 1.02
CA LEU A 83 10.45 10.72 1.08
C LEU A 83 11.31 9.45 1.06
N TRP A 84 12.16 9.34 0.05
CA TRP A 84 13.21 8.32 -0.04
C TRP A 84 14.57 9.02 -0.08
N LEU A 85 15.58 8.47 0.59
CA LEU A 85 16.90 9.07 0.65
C LEU A 85 17.95 7.99 0.38
N GLU A 86 18.76 8.20 -0.67
CA GLU A 86 19.89 7.32 -0.97
C GLU A 86 21.04 7.50 0.03
N ASP A 87 21.32 8.75 0.43
CA ASP A 87 22.34 9.07 1.44
C ASP A 87 21.82 10.19 2.34
N ILE A 88 21.66 9.89 3.63
CA ILE A 88 21.22 10.83 4.66
C ILE A 88 22.18 12.01 4.88
N ARG A 89 23.42 11.92 4.38
CA ARG A 89 24.47 12.93 4.52
C ARG A 89 24.52 13.91 3.36
N LYS A 90 23.84 13.61 2.23
CA LYS A 90 23.77 14.53 1.08
C LYS A 90 22.67 15.57 1.32
N LYS A 91 22.89 16.79 0.79
CA LYS A 91 21.87 17.85 0.84
C LYS A 91 20.61 17.40 0.09
N LEU A 92 19.46 17.75 0.65
CA LEU A 92 18.15 17.44 0.09
C LEU A 92 17.97 18.17 -1.27
N HIS A 93 17.92 17.42 -2.37
CA HIS A 93 17.56 17.94 -3.69
C HIS A 93 16.18 17.43 -4.08
N GLN A 94 15.35 18.27 -4.69
CA GLN A 94 13.94 18.01 -5.02
C GLN A 94 13.70 16.71 -5.81
N LYS A 95 14.69 16.27 -6.59
CA LYS A 95 14.65 15.05 -7.42
C LYS A 95 14.89 13.76 -6.63
N THR A 96 15.46 13.84 -5.42
CA THR A 96 15.83 12.69 -4.60
C THR A 96 14.63 12.10 -3.85
N LEU A 97 13.47 12.78 -3.82
CA LEU A 97 12.52 12.69 -2.70
C LEU A 97 11.18 11.98 -2.99
N LEU A 98 10.95 11.45 -4.19
CA LEU A 98 9.59 11.10 -4.60
C LEU A 98 9.52 9.68 -5.18
N PHE A 99 9.17 8.71 -4.33
CA PHE A 99 8.64 7.43 -4.80
C PHE A 99 7.12 7.56 -4.99
N THR A 100 6.62 7.19 -6.18
CA THR A 100 5.19 7.02 -6.45
C THR A 100 4.85 5.54 -6.59
N ASP A 101 3.80 5.12 -5.92
CA ASP A 101 3.44 3.73 -5.63
C ASP A 101 2.79 2.97 -6.81
N SER A 102 3.30 3.08 -8.05
CA SER A 102 2.68 2.30 -9.15
C SER A 102 3.58 1.79 -10.27
N GLU A 103 4.71 2.42 -10.59
CA GLU A 103 5.49 2.02 -11.78
C GLU A 103 6.76 1.23 -11.44
N GLU A 104 7.51 1.59 -10.39
CA GLU A 104 8.71 0.85 -9.97
C GLU A 104 8.39 -0.36 -9.06
N CYS A 105 7.34 -0.28 -8.24
CA CYS A 105 6.92 -1.39 -7.38
C CYS A 105 6.27 -2.57 -8.15
N ARG A 106 6.08 -2.43 -9.48
CA ARG A 106 5.64 -3.51 -10.37
C ARG A 106 6.76 -4.47 -10.77
N LEU A 107 8.02 -4.07 -10.58
CA LEU A 107 9.20 -4.81 -11.06
C LEU A 107 9.88 -5.68 -9.98
N GLU A 108 9.58 -5.46 -8.70
CA GLU A 108 9.89 -6.39 -7.60
C GLU A 108 8.65 -7.22 -7.24
#